data_AF-A0A7X3QCE6-F1
#
_entry.id   AF-A0A7X3QCE6-F1
#
_cell.length_a   1.000
_cell.length_b   1.000
_cell.length_c   1.000
_cell.angle_alpha   90.00
_cell.angle_beta   90.00
_cell.angle_gamma   90.00
#
_symmetry.space_group_name_H-M   'P 1'
#
loop_
_entity.id
_entity.type
_entity.pdbx_description
1 polymer ?
#
loop_
_entity_poly.entity_id
_entity_poly.type
_entity_poly.pdbx_seq_one_letter_code
_entity_poly.pdbx_strand_id
1 'polypeptide(L)'
;MSSTRTSRTCSSSSAPTRTPASGSRSDCSATTPTNGKTASPRRRKTRASRAQMRRRRRFSVSALAAVLLTAAAAAGQPSDADPESHRALLQRYCVGCHNERLLTGGLALDTVDVGNVGGSADIWEKVAQKLRTRTMPPAGRPRPDAAAYDALADHLENALDAAWTANPNPGRPAVQRLNRAEYVNAIRDLLALEVDGRALLPADESGYGFDNIGDVLSVSPVLLERYILAAARISRWALGDPTLPPATALYKTSPLMLQDGRVSDNLPFGSRGGHAARHHFPLDADYILRVRLGPGRRGTHTLEIRLD
;
A
#
# COMPACT_ATOMS: atom_id res chain seq x y z
N MET A 1 -28.91 38.74 -9.54
CA MET A 1 -28.63 40.15 -9.87
C MET A 1 -27.65 40.16 -11.02
N SER A 2 -28.12 40.52 -12.22
CA SER A 2 -27.31 40.59 -13.45
C SER A 2 -26.37 41.79 -13.40
N SER A 3 -25.15 41.62 -13.91
CA SER A 3 -24.41 42.77 -14.44
C SER A 3 -23.58 42.36 -15.65
N THR A 4 -24.02 42.85 -16.79
CA THR A 4 -23.42 42.80 -18.11
C THR A 4 -22.29 43.85 -18.16
N ARG A 5 -21.12 43.53 -18.71
CA ARG A 5 -20.19 44.58 -19.14
C ARG A 5 -19.50 44.26 -20.47
N THR A 6 -19.93 45.02 -21.45
CA THR A 6 -19.40 45.22 -22.79
C THR A 6 -18.01 45.85 -22.74
N SER A 7 -17.08 45.42 -23.58
CA SER A 7 -15.92 46.24 -23.95
C SER A 7 -15.64 46.16 -25.45
N ARG A 8 -15.41 47.35 -26.02
CA ARG A 8 -15.25 47.64 -27.44
C ARG A 8 -13.81 47.43 -27.90
N THR A 9 -13.73 47.17 -29.20
CA THR A 9 -12.64 47.00 -30.14
C THR A 9 -11.53 48.05 -30.14
N CYS A 10 -10.31 47.63 -30.51
CA CYS A 10 -9.39 48.41 -31.35
C CYS A 10 -8.64 47.48 -32.30
N SER A 11 -8.93 47.60 -33.60
CA SER A 11 -8.25 46.93 -34.72
C SER A 11 -7.21 47.88 -35.34
N SER A 12 -6.04 47.37 -35.66
CA SER A 12 -5.18 47.93 -36.71
C SER A 12 -4.67 46.82 -37.62
N SER A 13 -4.79 47.06 -38.92
CA SER A 13 -4.70 46.06 -39.99
C SER A 13 -3.39 46.13 -40.78
N SER A 14 -3.09 44.99 -41.42
CA SER A 14 -2.46 44.78 -42.76
C SER A 14 -1.01 45.26 -43.00
N ALA A 15 0.01 44.38 -43.16
CA ALA A 15 0.33 43.40 -44.26
C ALA A 15 1.17 44.03 -45.40
N PRO A 16 1.76 43.29 -46.38
CA PRO A 16 2.16 41.87 -46.49
C PRO A 16 3.59 41.66 -47.09
N THR A 17 4.13 40.42 -47.16
CA THR A 17 4.64 39.82 -48.43
C THR A 17 5.12 38.34 -48.31
N ARG A 18 4.54 37.50 -49.18
CA ARG A 18 5.09 36.40 -50.02
C ARG A 18 5.60 35.03 -49.44
N THR A 19 4.76 33.99 -49.60
CA THR A 19 4.87 32.71 -50.42
C THR A 19 6.20 31.93 -50.58
N PRO A 20 6.19 30.63 -51.00
CA PRO A 20 5.47 29.44 -50.49
C PRO A 20 6.36 28.14 -50.50
N ALA A 21 5.81 26.97 -50.07
CA ALA A 21 6.15 25.56 -50.43
C ALA A 21 6.07 24.64 -49.18
N SER A 22 5.73 23.34 -49.18
CA SER A 22 5.14 22.37 -50.12
C SER A 22 5.03 21.02 -49.37
N GLY A 23 3.94 20.25 -49.56
CA GLY A 23 3.83 18.81 -49.25
C GLY A 23 3.77 18.44 -47.76
N SER A 24 3.14 17.36 -47.30
CA SER A 24 2.53 16.20 -47.95
C SER A 24 1.54 15.55 -46.97
N ARG A 25 0.67 14.70 -47.50
CA ARG A 25 -0.49 14.06 -46.88
C ARG A 25 -0.10 12.93 -45.91
N SER A 26 -0.95 12.65 -44.92
CA SER A 26 -1.23 11.27 -44.50
C SER A 26 -2.59 11.16 -43.78
N ASP A 27 -3.48 10.41 -44.42
CA ASP A 27 -4.71 9.85 -43.88
C ASP A 27 -4.39 8.67 -42.95
N CYS A 28 -5.24 8.45 -41.93
CA CYS A 28 -5.70 7.15 -41.38
C CYS A 28 -6.44 7.45 -40.05
N SER A 29 -7.77 7.50 -40.04
CA SER A 29 -8.72 6.37 -39.96
C SER A 29 -8.90 5.81 -38.55
N ALA A 30 -10.16 5.91 -38.11
CA ALA A 30 -10.73 5.60 -36.82
C ALA A 30 -10.86 4.10 -36.54
N THR A 31 -11.03 3.74 -35.25
CA THR A 31 -11.87 2.59 -34.88
C THR A 31 -12.45 2.78 -33.48
N THR A 32 -13.78 2.73 -33.40
CA THR A 32 -14.60 2.58 -32.19
C THR A 32 -14.88 1.08 -31.97
N PRO A 33 -15.24 0.65 -30.75
CA PRO A 33 -16.50 -0.09 -30.69
C PRO A 33 -17.38 0.28 -29.48
N THR A 34 -18.67 0.28 -29.80
CA THR A 34 -19.84 0.38 -28.92
C THR A 34 -20.28 -1.02 -28.46
N ASN A 35 -20.89 -1.09 -27.27
CA ASN A 35 -21.99 -2.00 -26.85
C ASN A 35 -22.19 -1.78 -25.33
N GLY A 36 -23.34 -1.48 -24.75
CA GLY A 36 -24.72 -1.61 -25.19
C GLY A 36 -25.39 -2.84 -24.58
N LYS A 37 -25.98 -2.71 -23.38
CA LYS A 37 -27.41 -3.00 -23.08
C LYS A 37 -27.70 -3.22 -21.59
N THR A 38 -28.79 -2.58 -21.19
CA THR A 38 -29.46 -2.53 -19.88
C THR A 38 -30.44 -3.68 -19.70
N ALA A 39 -30.66 -4.10 -18.45
CA ALA A 39 -31.78 -4.96 -18.06
C ALA A 39 -32.43 -4.45 -16.75
N SER A 40 -33.76 -4.45 -16.74
CA SER A 40 -34.65 -3.98 -15.65
C SER A 40 -35.25 -5.17 -14.89
N PRO A 41 -35.65 -5.05 -13.60
CA PRO A 41 -36.02 -6.19 -12.76
C PRO A 41 -37.54 -6.42 -12.64
N ARG A 42 -37.95 -7.68 -12.39
CA ARG A 42 -39.34 -8.06 -12.09
C ARG A 42 -39.50 -8.63 -10.68
N ARG A 43 -40.34 -7.95 -9.89
CA ARG A 43 -40.89 -8.36 -8.58
C ARG A 43 -41.66 -9.69 -8.65
N ARG A 44 -41.56 -10.51 -7.60
CA ARG A 44 -42.57 -11.55 -7.27
C ARG A 44 -43.11 -11.32 -5.86
N LYS A 45 -44.45 -11.29 -5.78
CA LYS A 45 -45.23 -11.23 -4.53
C LYS A 45 -45.50 -12.63 -4.01
N THR A 46 -45.60 -12.68 -2.69
CA THR A 46 -46.00 -13.77 -1.81
C THR A 46 -47.43 -14.24 -2.03
N ARG A 47 -47.72 -15.50 -1.68
CA ARG A 47 -48.94 -15.88 -0.97
C ARG A 47 -48.83 -17.27 -0.35
N ALA A 48 -49.10 -17.33 0.94
CA ALA A 48 -49.33 -18.52 1.72
C ALA A 48 -50.80 -18.96 1.60
N SER A 49 -51.07 -20.26 1.75
CA SER A 49 -52.26 -20.70 2.48
C SER A 49 -52.08 -22.10 3.05
N ARG A 50 -52.41 -22.20 4.34
CA ARG A 50 -52.53 -23.41 5.15
C ARG A 50 -53.66 -24.32 4.64
N ALA A 51 -53.53 -25.62 4.89
CA ALA A 51 -54.67 -26.49 5.18
C ALA A 51 -54.25 -27.57 6.20
N GLN A 52 -54.89 -27.54 7.37
CA GLN A 52 -54.82 -28.57 8.40
C GLN A 52 -55.60 -29.82 7.98
N MET A 53 -55.19 -30.96 8.55
CA MET A 53 -56.00 -31.79 9.45
C MET A 53 -55.88 -33.29 9.10
N ARG A 54 -55.36 -34.10 10.03
CA ARG A 54 -56.11 -35.13 10.79
C ARG A 54 -55.19 -36.16 11.42
N ARG A 55 -55.46 -36.41 12.70
CA ARG A 55 -54.79 -37.30 13.65
C ARG A 55 -54.96 -38.78 13.28
N ARG A 56 -53.94 -39.62 13.52
CA ARG A 56 -54.08 -40.96 14.14
C ARG A 56 -52.84 -41.29 14.98
N ARG A 57 -53.05 -41.68 16.24
CA ARG A 57 -52.06 -42.23 17.18
C ARG A 57 -51.84 -43.71 16.89
N ARG A 58 -50.59 -44.23 16.91
CA ARG A 58 -50.21 -45.58 17.39
C ARG A 58 -48.72 -45.61 17.82
N PHE A 59 -48.44 -46.56 18.70
CA PHE A 59 -47.37 -46.68 19.69
C PHE A 59 -45.97 -47.04 19.17
N SER A 60 -44.97 -46.56 19.92
CA SER A 60 -43.72 -47.19 20.37
C SER A 60 -43.05 -48.29 19.52
N VAL A 61 -41.90 -47.98 18.89
CA VAL A 61 -40.64 -48.79 18.86
C VAL A 61 -39.51 -47.87 18.37
N SER A 62 -38.76 -47.20 19.26
CA SER A 62 -37.52 -46.49 18.87
C SER A 62 -36.65 -46.22 20.10
N ALA A 63 -36.32 -47.27 20.87
CA ALA A 63 -35.38 -47.18 21.99
C ALA A 63 -34.12 -48.04 21.79
N LEU A 64 -33.87 -48.55 20.58
CA LEU A 64 -32.73 -49.45 20.30
C LEU A 64 -31.83 -49.00 19.15
N ALA A 65 -32.00 -47.78 18.65
CA ALA A 65 -31.14 -47.22 17.58
C ALA A 65 -30.20 -46.10 18.08
N ALA A 66 -30.33 -45.66 19.34
CA ALA A 66 -29.52 -44.58 19.91
C ALA A 66 -28.24 -45.06 20.63
N VAL A 67 -28.03 -46.37 20.76
CA VAL A 67 -26.87 -46.95 21.49
C VAL A 67 -25.74 -47.41 20.54
N LEU A 68 -25.99 -47.47 19.23
CA LEU A 68 -25.01 -47.95 18.25
C LEU A 68 -24.34 -46.84 17.41
N LEU A 69 -24.65 -45.57 17.67
CA LEU A 69 -24.07 -44.43 16.93
C LEU A 69 -23.06 -43.59 17.74
N THR A 70 -22.66 -44.04 18.92
CA THR A 70 -21.65 -43.37 19.76
C THR A 70 -20.29 -44.07 19.78
N ALA A 71 -20.12 -45.18 19.03
CA ALA A 71 -18.89 -45.99 19.04
C ALA A 71 -17.89 -45.68 17.90
N ALA A 72 -18.17 -44.72 17.00
CA ALA A 72 -17.34 -44.47 15.81
C ALA A 72 -16.56 -43.13 15.83
N ALA A 73 -16.62 -42.35 16.92
CA ALA A 73 -15.90 -41.06 17.04
C ALA A 73 -14.59 -41.16 17.84
N ALA A 74 -14.10 -42.36 18.13
CA ALA A 74 -12.77 -42.60 18.71
C ALA A 74 -11.73 -42.99 17.65
N ALA A 75 -11.89 -42.49 16.41
CA ALA A 75 -10.79 -42.47 15.46
C ALA A 75 -9.72 -41.52 16.04
N GLY A 76 -8.58 -42.10 16.42
CA GLY A 76 -7.55 -41.47 17.23
C GLY A 76 -7.24 -40.05 16.80
N GLN A 77 -7.36 -39.13 17.75
CA GLN A 77 -6.49 -37.95 17.70
C GLN A 77 -5.06 -38.49 17.62
N PRO A 78 -4.19 -37.93 16.76
CA PRO A 78 -2.77 -38.25 16.84
C PRO A 78 -2.38 -37.99 18.29
N SER A 79 -1.98 -39.04 18.99
CA SER A 79 -1.45 -38.88 20.34
C SER A 79 -0.30 -37.92 20.18
N ASP A 80 -0.43 -36.73 20.78
CA ASP A 80 0.68 -35.82 20.99
C ASP A 80 1.81 -36.70 21.51
N ALA A 81 2.84 -36.93 20.68
CA ALA A 81 3.87 -37.85 21.06
C ALA A 81 4.48 -37.32 22.35
N ASP A 82 4.57 -38.19 23.36
CA ASP A 82 5.06 -37.86 24.70
C ASP A 82 6.32 -36.99 24.58
N PRO A 83 6.42 -35.85 25.29
CA PRO A 83 7.60 -34.98 25.29
C PRO A 83 8.93 -35.75 25.42
N GLU A 84 8.92 -36.90 26.11
CA GLU A 84 10.08 -37.80 26.20
C GLU A 84 10.50 -38.44 24.86
N SER A 85 9.56 -38.76 23.98
CA SER A 85 9.83 -39.26 22.62
C SER A 85 10.50 -38.18 21.76
N HIS A 86 10.00 -36.95 21.84
CA HIS A 86 10.61 -35.80 21.17
C HIS A 86 12.00 -35.49 21.71
N ARG A 87 12.19 -35.55 23.04
CA ARG A 87 13.50 -35.40 23.70
C ARG A 87 14.48 -36.46 23.20
N ALA A 88 14.06 -37.73 23.09
CA ALA A 88 14.90 -38.82 22.61
C ALA A 88 15.32 -38.63 21.14
N LEU A 89 14.43 -38.14 20.28
CA LEU A 89 14.75 -37.80 18.89
C LEU A 89 15.80 -36.69 18.82
N LEU A 90 15.60 -35.59 19.57
CA LEU A 90 16.56 -34.48 19.62
C LEU A 90 17.93 -34.95 20.14
N GLN A 91 17.95 -35.77 21.18
CA GLN A 91 19.19 -36.31 21.75
C GLN A 91 19.96 -37.16 20.73
N ARG A 92 19.24 -38.00 19.96
CA ARG A 92 19.84 -38.91 18.98
C ARG A 92 20.38 -38.18 17.75
N TYR A 93 19.64 -37.19 17.24
CA TYR A 93 19.90 -36.61 15.92
C TYR A 93 20.46 -35.20 15.94
N CYS A 94 20.25 -34.43 17.01
CA CYS A 94 20.55 -32.99 17.04
C CYS A 94 21.65 -32.65 18.06
N VAL A 95 21.53 -33.12 19.29
CA VAL A 95 22.41 -32.73 20.42
C VAL A 95 23.85 -33.15 20.20
N GLY A 96 24.13 -34.19 19.40
CA GLY A 96 25.51 -34.58 19.06
C GLY A 96 26.33 -33.45 18.40
N CYS A 97 25.67 -32.52 17.70
CA CYS A 97 26.32 -31.38 17.03
C CYS A 97 25.93 -30.02 17.63
N HIS A 98 24.69 -29.87 18.07
CA HIS A 98 24.14 -28.64 18.64
C HIS A 98 24.09 -28.75 20.16
N ASN A 99 25.24 -28.61 20.81
CA ASN A 99 25.42 -28.65 22.25
C ASN A 99 26.36 -27.52 22.71
N GLU A 100 26.46 -27.25 24.01
CA GLU A 100 27.32 -26.18 24.56
C GLU A 100 28.79 -26.33 24.17
N ARG A 101 29.28 -27.56 23.98
CA ARG A 101 30.69 -27.84 23.70
C ARG A 101 31.07 -27.59 22.25
N LEU A 102 30.26 -28.07 21.30
CA LEU A 102 30.55 -28.00 19.86
C LEU A 102 29.91 -26.77 19.22
N LEU A 103 28.76 -26.33 19.74
CA LEU A 103 28.04 -25.11 19.37
C LEU A 103 27.91 -24.90 17.85
N THR A 104 27.65 -25.98 17.12
CA THR A 104 27.57 -25.93 15.65
C THR A 104 26.47 -24.95 15.24
N GLY A 105 26.80 -23.98 14.39
CA GLY A 105 25.85 -22.95 13.97
C GLY A 105 25.36 -22.03 15.09
N GLY A 106 26.11 -21.94 16.20
CA GLY A 106 25.76 -21.07 17.34
C GLY A 106 24.58 -21.58 18.18
N LEU A 107 24.26 -22.88 18.10
CA LEU A 107 23.06 -23.46 18.72
C LEU A 107 23.43 -24.57 19.72
N ALA A 108 22.89 -24.46 20.93
CA ALA A 108 22.97 -25.46 21.99
C ALA A 108 21.55 -25.95 22.33
N LEU A 109 21.26 -27.22 22.01
CA LEU A 109 19.94 -27.84 22.23
C LEU A 109 19.89 -28.67 23.53
N ASP A 110 21.03 -28.86 24.19
CA ASP A 110 21.16 -29.51 25.49
C ASP A 110 20.76 -28.63 26.68
N THR A 111 20.59 -27.32 26.45
CA THR A 111 20.22 -26.34 27.48
C THR A 111 18.74 -25.92 27.44
N VAL A 112 18.02 -26.31 26.38
CA VAL A 112 16.62 -25.95 26.16
C VAL A 112 15.71 -27.16 26.28
N ASP A 113 14.53 -26.96 26.84
CA ASP A 113 13.58 -28.03 27.10
C ASP A 113 12.47 -28.06 26.06
N VAL A 114 12.33 -29.20 25.37
CA VAL A 114 11.24 -29.42 24.40
C VAL A 114 9.87 -29.48 25.08
N GLY A 115 9.81 -29.74 26.38
CA GLY A 115 8.58 -29.62 27.18
C GLY A 115 8.15 -28.17 27.45
N ASN A 116 9.06 -27.20 27.28
CA ASN A 116 8.80 -25.77 27.47
C ASN A 116 9.22 -24.97 26.23
N VAL A 117 8.58 -25.28 25.09
CA VAL A 117 8.85 -24.62 23.80
C VAL A 117 8.68 -23.09 23.89
N GLY A 118 7.65 -22.62 24.58
CA GLY A 118 7.37 -21.18 24.72
C GLY A 118 8.50 -20.40 25.42
N GLY A 119 9.26 -21.02 26.33
CA GLY A 119 10.38 -20.39 27.01
C GLY A 119 11.60 -20.13 26.13
N SER A 120 11.66 -20.71 24.92
CA SER A 120 12.78 -20.56 23.99
C SER A 120 12.30 -20.52 22.53
N ALA A 121 11.22 -19.78 22.27
CA ALA A 121 10.52 -19.75 20.99
C ALA A 121 11.47 -19.49 19.79
N ASP A 122 12.34 -18.48 19.86
CA ASP A 122 13.30 -18.13 18.80
C ASP A 122 14.22 -19.30 18.38
N ILE A 123 14.56 -20.18 19.32
CA ILE A 123 15.39 -21.36 19.06
C ILE A 123 14.54 -22.43 18.37
N TRP A 124 13.35 -22.69 18.91
CA TRP A 124 12.48 -23.74 18.41
C TRP A 124 11.88 -23.43 17.04
N GLU A 125 11.63 -22.16 16.71
CA GLU A 125 11.22 -21.74 15.35
C GLU A 125 12.30 -22.09 14.31
N LYS A 126 13.58 -21.84 14.64
CA LYS A 126 14.70 -22.22 13.76
C LYS A 126 14.76 -23.73 13.60
N VAL A 127 14.57 -24.49 14.68
CA VAL A 127 14.57 -25.96 14.63
C VAL A 127 13.40 -26.47 13.78
N ALA A 128 12.18 -25.99 14.00
CA ALA A 128 11.00 -26.34 13.23
C ALA A 128 11.22 -26.07 11.73
N GLN A 129 11.77 -24.90 11.38
CA GLN A 129 12.12 -24.57 9.99
C GLN A 129 13.14 -25.55 9.39
N LYS A 130 14.16 -25.96 10.15
CA LYS A 130 15.16 -26.94 9.69
C LYS A 130 14.57 -28.35 9.53
N LEU A 131 13.62 -28.74 10.38
CA LEU A 131 12.90 -30.00 10.27
C LEU A 131 11.98 -30.00 9.05
N ARG A 132 11.18 -28.94 8.84
CA ARG A 132 10.29 -28.78 7.68
C ARG A 132 11.02 -28.78 6.35
N THR A 133 12.16 -28.09 6.29
CA THR A 133 13.02 -28.08 5.10
C THR A 133 13.84 -29.36 4.95
N ARG A 134 13.82 -30.26 5.96
CA ARG A 134 14.65 -31.46 6.04
C ARG A 134 16.12 -31.17 5.73
N THR A 135 16.61 -30.02 6.17
CA THR A 135 18.02 -29.64 6.00
C THR A 135 18.89 -30.16 7.14
N MET A 136 18.27 -30.50 8.29
CA MET A 136 18.93 -31.13 9.43
C MET A 136 18.32 -32.50 9.76
N PRO A 137 19.11 -33.49 10.21
CA PRO A 137 20.59 -33.52 10.18
C PRO A 137 21.15 -33.38 8.75
N PRO A 138 22.42 -32.99 8.54
CA PRO A 138 22.98 -32.82 7.20
C PRO A 138 23.09 -34.16 6.45
N ALA A 139 23.29 -34.10 5.13
CA ALA A 139 23.52 -35.29 4.32
C ALA A 139 24.71 -36.12 4.86
N GLY A 140 24.59 -37.45 4.85
CA GLY A 140 25.59 -38.37 5.39
C GLY A 140 25.50 -38.62 6.90
N ARG A 141 24.60 -37.96 7.63
CA ARG A 141 24.28 -38.29 9.03
C ARG A 141 23.02 -39.18 9.12
N PRO A 142 22.88 -39.98 10.19
CA PRO A 142 21.62 -40.66 10.49
C PRO A 142 20.48 -39.65 10.54
N ARG A 143 19.33 -40.01 9.97
CA ARG A 143 18.16 -39.13 9.90
C ARG A 143 16.94 -39.84 10.50
N PRO A 144 16.01 -39.09 11.11
CA PRO A 144 14.67 -39.60 11.40
C PRO A 144 13.97 -40.06 10.10
N ASP A 145 12.98 -40.93 10.24
CA ASP A 145 12.05 -41.18 9.14
C ASP A 145 11.12 -39.98 8.92
N ALA A 146 10.37 -39.98 7.81
CA ALA A 146 9.50 -38.87 7.45
C ALA A 146 8.42 -38.59 8.50
N ALA A 147 7.86 -39.62 9.12
CA ALA A 147 6.81 -39.45 10.12
C ALA A 147 7.35 -38.80 11.40
N ALA A 148 8.54 -39.20 11.85
CA ALA A 148 9.22 -38.59 12.99
C ALA A 148 9.62 -37.13 12.73
N TYR A 149 10.01 -36.80 11.49
CA TYR A 149 10.24 -35.40 11.09
C TYR A 149 8.98 -34.56 11.24
N ASP A 150 7.90 -35.02 10.61
CA ASP A 150 6.66 -34.27 10.53
C ASP A 150 6.04 -34.15 11.93
N ALA A 151 6.02 -35.22 12.72
CA ALA A 151 5.51 -35.22 14.09
C ALA A 151 6.26 -34.24 15.02
N LEU A 152 7.59 -34.23 14.98
CA LEU A 152 8.38 -33.31 15.82
C LEU A 152 8.19 -31.85 15.36
N ALA A 153 8.13 -31.60 14.05
CA ALA A 153 7.87 -30.26 13.53
C ALA A 153 6.47 -29.77 13.89
N ASP A 154 5.45 -30.62 13.73
CA ASP A 154 4.06 -30.34 14.10
C ASP A 154 3.95 -30.01 15.60
N HIS A 155 4.60 -30.81 16.46
CA HIS A 155 4.62 -30.57 17.89
C HIS A 155 5.23 -29.20 18.25
N LEU A 156 6.39 -28.87 17.69
CA LEU A 156 7.05 -27.58 17.95
C LEU A 156 6.20 -26.41 17.46
N GLU A 157 5.64 -26.50 16.25
CA GLU A 157 4.79 -25.44 15.69
C GLU A 157 3.51 -25.25 16.51
N ASN A 158 2.82 -26.33 16.87
CA ASN A 158 1.62 -26.25 17.72
C ASN A 158 1.94 -25.66 19.10
N ALA A 159 3.07 -26.03 19.69
CA ALA A 159 3.49 -25.49 21.00
C ALA A 159 3.89 -24.01 20.91
N LEU A 160 4.54 -23.58 19.82
CA LEU A 160 4.84 -22.18 19.53
C LEU A 160 3.56 -21.37 19.34
N ASP A 161 2.62 -21.86 18.54
CA ASP A 161 1.33 -21.19 18.28
C ASP A 161 0.49 -21.08 19.56
N ALA A 162 0.49 -22.12 20.41
CA ALA A 162 -0.16 -22.10 21.70
C ALA A 162 0.50 -21.07 22.65
N ALA A 163 1.84 -21.02 22.69
CA ALA A 163 2.58 -20.04 23.49
C ALA A 163 2.30 -18.60 23.02
N TRP A 164 2.28 -18.36 21.70
CA TRP A 164 1.90 -17.08 21.12
C TRP A 164 0.48 -16.69 21.49
N THR A 165 -0.47 -17.61 21.36
CA THR A 165 -1.88 -17.34 21.70
C THR A 165 -2.05 -16.99 23.18
N ALA A 166 -1.31 -17.67 24.06
CA ALA A 166 -1.35 -17.40 25.49
C ALA A 166 -0.70 -16.06 25.87
N ASN A 167 0.39 -15.67 25.20
CA ASN A 167 1.09 -14.42 25.46
C ASN A 167 1.71 -13.84 24.17
N PRO A 168 0.93 -13.12 23.34
CA PRO A 168 1.41 -12.56 22.09
C PRO A 168 2.56 -11.58 22.33
N ASN A 169 3.69 -11.79 21.66
CA ASN A 169 4.86 -10.93 21.79
C ASN A 169 5.42 -10.58 20.40
N PRO A 170 4.86 -9.58 19.70
CA PRO A 170 5.34 -9.15 18.38
C PRO A 170 6.73 -8.50 18.40
N GLY A 171 7.45 -8.57 19.52
CA GLY A 171 8.70 -7.85 19.74
C GLY A 171 8.47 -6.35 19.94
N ARG A 172 9.53 -5.57 19.76
CA ARG A 172 9.46 -4.11 19.79
C ARG A 172 9.46 -3.62 18.34
N PRO A 173 8.37 -3.02 17.84
CA PRO A 173 8.42 -2.39 16.53
C PRO A 173 9.45 -1.26 16.57
N ALA A 174 10.25 -1.11 15.52
CA ALA A 174 11.06 0.08 15.37
C ALA A 174 10.17 1.32 15.29
N VAL A 175 10.68 2.44 15.81
CA VAL A 175 9.99 3.72 15.68
C VAL A 175 10.08 4.15 14.23
N GLN A 176 8.97 3.98 13.51
CA GLN A 176 8.87 4.41 12.12
C GLN A 176 8.49 5.89 12.07
N ARG A 177 9.41 6.74 11.62
CA ARG A 177 9.07 8.11 11.21
C ARG A 177 8.39 8.10 9.85
N LEU A 178 7.62 9.15 9.56
CA LEU A 178 7.12 9.39 8.20
C LEU A 178 8.30 9.64 7.26
N ASN A 179 8.35 8.93 6.15
CA ASN A 179 9.28 9.28 5.08
C ASN A 179 8.83 10.59 4.40
N ARG A 180 9.65 11.13 3.50
CA ARG A 180 9.39 12.42 2.84
C ARG A 180 8.09 12.41 2.04
N ALA A 181 7.76 11.32 1.36
CA ALA A 181 6.53 11.21 0.58
C ALA A 181 5.30 11.15 1.50
N GLU A 182 5.36 10.33 2.55
CA GLU A 182 4.33 10.22 3.58
C GLU A 182 4.12 11.55 4.30
N TYR A 183 5.20 12.28 4.63
CA TYR A 183 5.10 13.60 5.22
C TYR A 183 4.37 14.59 4.30
N VAL A 184 4.73 14.64 3.01
CA VAL A 184 4.04 15.50 2.02
C VAL A 184 2.57 15.15 1.90
N ASN A 185 2.25 13.86 1.84
CA ASN A 185 0.86 13.40 1.77
C ASN A 185 0.09 13.74 3.04
N ALA A 186 0.69 13.57 4.23
CA ALA A 186 0.07 13.96 5.49
C ALA A 186 -0.21 15.46 5.56
N ILE A 187 0.71 16.31 5.09
CA ILE A 187 0.49 17.76 5.03
C ILE A 187 -0.65 18.10 4.05
N ARG A 188 -0.71 17.46 2.89
CA ARG A 188 -1.81 17.62 1.95
C ARG A 188 -3.14 17.21 2.57
N ASP A 189 -3.19 16.06 3.24
CA ASP A 189 -4.44 15.50 3.72
C ASP A 189 -4.95 16.23 4.98
N LEU A 190 -4.06 16.72 5.84
CA LEU A 190 -4.41 17.44 7.07
C LEU A 190 -4.66 18.93 6.85
N LEU A 191 -3.87 19.57 5.99
CA LEU A 191 -3.87 21.02 5.82
C LEU A 191 -4.37 21.49 4.45
N ALA A 192 -4.68 20.55 3.54
CA ALA A 192 -4.99 20.86 2.13
C ALA A 192 -3.88 21.66 1.42
N LEU A 193 -2.62 21.52 1.87
CA LEU A 193 -1.47 22.22 1.32
C LEU A 193 -0.59 21.29 0.49
N GLU A 194 -0.32 21.67 -0.75
CA GLU A 194 0.71 21.03 -1.56
C GLU A 194 2.09 21.63 -1.26
N VAL A 195 3.04 20.80 -0.85
CA VAL A 195 4.40 21.21 -0.50
C VAL A 195 5.44 20.39 -1.25
N ASP A 196 6.56 21.00 -1.62
CA ASP A 196 7.68 20.27 -2.21
C ASP A 196 8.55 19.65 -1.12
N GLY A 197 8.33 18.36 -0.86
CA GLY A 197 9.12 17.61 0.10
C GLY A 197 10.62 17.64 -0.18
N ARG A 198 11.06 17.70 -1.45
CA ARG A 198 12.49 17.70 -1.82
C ARG A 198 13.18 19.00 -1.42
N ALA A 199 12.45 20.10 -1.42
CA ALA A 199 12.94 21.40 -0.98
C ALA A 199 12.95 21.53 0.55
N LEU A 200 12.12 20.75 1.25
CA LEU A 200 11.93 20.86 2.71
C LEU A 200 12.75 19.85 3.50
N LEU A 201 12.85 18.62 3.01
CA LEU A 201 13.43 17.49 3.72
C LEU A 201 14.51 16.82 2.86
N PRO A 202 15.59 16.29 3.50
CA PRO A 202 16.59 15.50 2.81
C PRO A 202 15.99 14.21 2.24
N ALA A 203 16.76 13.50 1.42
CA ALA A 203 16.36 12.18 0.94
C ALA A 203 16.34 11.17 2.10
N ASP A 204 15.39 10.24 2.05
CA ASP A 204 15.31 9.13 3.00
C ASP A 204 16.29 8.02 2.63
N GLU A 205 16.70 7.27 3.65
CA GLU A 205 17.44 6.02 3.46
C GLU A 205 16.50 4.93 2.92
N SER A 206 17.01 4.14 1.97
CA SER A 206 16.26 3.01 1.40
C SER A 206 16.88 1.68 1.86
N GLY A 207 16.06 0.74 2.29
CA GLY A 207 16.48 -0.64 2.56
C GLY A 207 15.58 -1.64 1.84
N TYR A 208 16.14 -2.77 1.42
CA TYR A 208 15.41 -3.82 0.68
C TYR A 208 14.62 -3.29 -0.56
N GLY A 209 15.02 -2.15 -1.11
CA GLY A 209 14.34 -1.49 -2.23
C GLY A 209 13.20 -0.54 -1.85
N PHE A 210 12.93 -0.32 -0.57
CA PHE A 210 11.86 0.55 -0.08
C PHE A 210 12.39 1.65 0.85
N ASP A 211 11.74 2.81 0.86
CA ASP A 211 12.09 3.99 1.65
C ASP A 211 11.11 4.23 2.82
N ASN A 212 10.32 3.22 3.19
CA ASN A 212 9.33 3.25 4.26
C ASN A 212 9.59 2.16 5.32
N ILE A 213 10.82 1.66 5.43
CA ILE A 213 11.16 0.60 6.39
C ILE A 213 11.62 1.24 7.70
N GLY A 214 10.84 1.05 8.76
CA GLY A 214 11.10 1.66 10.08
C GLY A 214 12.51 1.37 10.63
N ASP A 215 13.02 0.16 10.43
CA ASP A 215 14.36 -0.26 10.89
C ASP A 215 15.52 0.47 10.18
N VAL A 216 15.25 1.05 9.00
CA VAL A 216 16.25 1.75 8.17
C VAL A 216 16.10 3.27 8.31
N LEU A 217 14.90 3.75 8.62
CA LEU A 217 14.61 5.17 8.75
C LEU A 217 15.13 5.73 10.07
N SER A 218 16.43 6.01 10.11
CA SER A 218 17.08 6.67 11.23
C SER A 218 16.61 8.12 11.41
N VAL A 219 16.70 8.64 12.63
CA VAL A 219 16.49 10.06 12.96
C VAL A 219 17.84 10.67 13.31
N SER A 220 18.34 11.56 12.46
CA SER A 220 19.53 12.36 12.75
C SER A 220 19.14 13.74 13.31
N PRO A 221 20.01 14.40 14.10
CA PRO A 221 19.78 15.76 14.58
C PRO A 221 19.47 16.75 13.44
N VAL A 222 20.20 16.65 12.34
CA VAL A 222 20.00 17.48 11.14
C VAL A 222 18.61 17.27 10.53
N LEU A 223 18.15 16.02 10.49
CA LEU A 223 16.81 15.72 9.99
C LEU A 223 15.73 16.34 10.88
N LEU A 224 15.89 16.26 12.21
CA LEU A 224 14.94 16.86 13.15
C LEU A 224 14.87 18.38 13.01
N GLU A 225 16.03 19.05 12.87
CA GLU A 225 16.08 20.48 12.58
C GLU A 225 15.33 20.84 11.29
N ARG A 226 15.50 20.02 10.24
CA ARG A 226 14.78 20.20 8.98
C ARG A 226 13.27 20.02 9.14
N TYR A 227 12.81 19.05 9.93
CA TYR A 227 11.38 18.90 10.23
C TYR A 227 10.82 20.11 10.96
N ILE A 228 11.53 20.66 11.96
CA ILE A 228 11.07 21.83 12.71
C ILE A 228 11.00 23.06 11.80
N LEU A 229 12.01 23.27 10.95
CA LEU A 229 12.03 24.38 9.98
C LEU A 229 10.92 24.23 8.92
N ALA A 230 10.71 23.01 8.42
CA ALA A 230 9.63 22.71 7.48
C ALA A 230 8.28 22.96 8.12
N ALA A 231 8.04 22.44 9.33
CA ALA A 231 6.80 22.66 10.08
C ALA A 231 6.53 24.14 10.32
N ALA A 232 7.53 24.91 10.78
CA ALA A 232 7.38 26.35 11.00
C ALA A 232 7.00 27.11 9.71
N ARG A 233 7.57 26.71 8.56
CA ARG A 233 7.23 27.29 7.26
C ARG A 233 5.82 26.92 6.81
N ILE A 234 5.45 25.64 6.93
CA ILE A 234 4.14 25.12 6.53
C ILE A 234 3.04 25.74 7.41
N SER A 235 3.25 25.86 8.72
CA SER A 235 2.28 26.48 9.62
C SER A 235 1.98 27.94 9.25
N ARG A 236 3.00 28.70 8.81
CA ARG A 236 2.77 30.07 8.31
C ARG A 236 1.97 30.09 7.01
N TRP A 237 2.14 29.10 6.14
CA TRP A 237 1.31 28.97 4.93
C TRP A 237 -0.12 28.57 5.28
N ALA A 238 -0.31 27.66 6.23
CA ALA A 238 -1.63 27.20 6.64
C ALA A 238 -2.46 28.30 7.33
N LEU A 239 -1.83 29.13 8.16
CA LEU A 239 -2.51 30.22 8.88
C LEU A 239 -2.69 31.48 8.03
N GLY A 240 -1.84 31.66 7.01
CA GLY A 240 -1.72 32.92 6.29
C GLY A 240 -1.00 33.99 7.11
N ASP A 241 -0.31 34.90 6.43
CA ASP A 241 0.32 36.07 7.06
C ASP A 241 -0.12 37.34 6.30
N PRO A 242 -1.04 38.14 6.87
CA PRO A 242 -1.58 39.31 6.19
C PRO A 242 -0.53 40.42 5.96
N THR A 243 0.64 40.30 6.57
CA THR A 243 1.76 41.25 6.39
C THR A 243 2.68 40.86 5.23
N LEU A 244 2.37 39.78 4.51
CA LEU A 244 3.16 39.34 3.36
C LEU A 244 3.28 40.46 2.31
N PRO A 245 4.51 40.79 1.87
CA PRO A 245 4.68 41.72 0.77
C PRO A 245 4.16 41.11 -0.53
N PRO A 246 3.72 41.93 -1.49
CA PRO A 246 3.33 41.45 -2.81
C PRO A 246 4.45 40.61 -3.45
N ALA A 247 4.14 39.36 -3.76
CA ALA A 247 5.07 38.43 -4.38
C ALA A 247 4.67 38.17 -5.84
N THR A 248 5.66 37.96 -6.71
CA THR A 248 5.43 37.57 -8.11
C THR A 248 5.88 36.13 -8.31
N ALA A 249 4.96 35.27 -8.72
CA ALA A 249 5.27 33.93 -9.22
C ALA A 249 5.34 33.95 -10.75
N LEU A 250 6.43 33.42 -11.31
CA LEU A 250 6.62 33.34 -12.76
C LEU A 250 6.65 31.89 -13.22
N TYR A 251 5.65 31.53 -14.04
CA TYR A 251 5.57 30.21 -14.64
C TYR A 251 6.03 30.27 -16.08
N LYS A 252 7.21 29.69 -16.34
CA LYS A 252 7.84 29.72 -17.67
C LYS A 252 7.49 28.45 -18.43
N THR A 253 7.27 28.60 -19.72
CA THR A 253 7.27 27.48 -20.66
C THR A 253 8.58 27.51 -21.43
N SER A 254 9.20 26.34 -21.61
CA SER A 254 10.40 26.23 -22.44
C SER A 254 10.08 26.64 -23.88
N PRO A 255 10.88 27.49 -24.54
CA PRO A 255 10.72 27.80 -25.96
C PRO A 255 10.86 26.57 -26.86
N LEU A 256 11.51 25.51 -26.37
CA LEU A 256 11.73 24.25 -27.08
C LEU A 256 10.60 23.24 -26.85
N MET A 257 9.63 23.54 -25.99
CA MET A 257 8.49 22.66 -25.74
C MET A 257 7.56 22.67 -26.96
N LEU A 258 7.39 21.50 -27.58
CA LEU A 258 6.40 21.31 -28.64
C LEU A 258 4.99 21.46 -28.05
N GLN A 259 4.15 22.24 -28.74
CA GLN A 259 2.80 22.60 -28.29
C GLN A 259 1.74 22.24 -29.35
N ASP A 260 1.91 21.11 -30.01
CA ASP A 260 1.03 20.58 -31.06
C ASP A 260 -0.15 19.75 -30.50
N GLY A 261 -0.05 19.27 -29.26
CA GLY A 261 -1.10 18.54 -28.54
C GLY A 261 -1.27 18.98 -27.08
N ARG A 262 -2.01 18.19 -26.30
CA ARG A 262 -2.19 18.43 -24.86
C ARG A 262 -0.86 18.17 -24.13
N VAL A 263 -0.32 19.19 -23.49
CA VAL A 263 1.01 19.12 -22.85
C VAL A 263 0.99 18.74 -21.37
N SER A 264 -0.19 18.64 -20.75
CA SER A 264 -0.34 18.28 -19.33
C SER A 264 -1.72 17.73 -19.04
N ASP A 265 -1.80 16.81 -18.07
CA ASP A 265 -3.07 16.31 -17.54
C ASP A 265 -3.88 17.39 -16.80
N ASN A 266 -3.23 18.45 -16.35
CA ASN A 266 -3.89 19.61 -15.75
C ASN A 266 -4.54 20.55 -16.77
N LEU A 267 -4.40 20.28 -18.07
CA LEU A 267 -5.08 21.02 -19.13
C LEU A 267 -6.36 20.31 -19.58
N PRO A 268 -7.39 21.04 -20.04
CA PRO A 268 -8.60 20.45 -20.60
C PRO A 268 -8.34 19.44 -21.73
N PHE A 269 -9.25 18.47 -21.86
CA PHE A 269 -9.26 17.61 -23.04
C PHE A 269 -9.45 18.46 -24.31
N GLY A 270 -8.65 18.20 -25.34
CA GLY A 270 -8.68 18.96 -26.60
C GLY A 270 -7.79 20.20 -26.62
N SER A 271 -7.07 20.53 -25.53
CA SER A 271 -6.06 21.59 -25.56
C SER A 271 -4.96 21.29 -26.58
N ARG A 272 -4.62 22.30 -27.39
CA ARG A 272 -3.48 22.28 -28.33
C ARG A 272 -2.42 23.24 -27.81
N GLY A 273 -1.40 22.68 -27.16
CA GLY A 273 -0.45 23.45 -26.37
C GLY A 273 -1.02 23.90 -25.04
N GLY A 274 -0.46 24.98 -24.51
CA GLY A 274 -0.90 25.61 -23.28
C GLY A 274 0.13 25.56 -22.16
N HIS A 275 -0.30 26.00 -20.99
CA HIS A 275 0.51 26.00 -19.78
C HIS A 275 -0.43 25.80 -18.59
N ALA A 276 -0.10 24.85 -17.72
CA ALA A 276 -0.81 24.63 -16.47
C ALA A 276 0.17 24.75 -15.32
N ALA A 277 -0.24 25.49 -14.30
CA ALA A 277 0.54 25.68 -13.08
C ALA A 277 -0.41 25.66 -11.89
N ARG A 278 0.03 25.02 -10.80
CA ARG A 278 -0.65 25.15 -9.51
C ARG A 278 -0.04 26.31 -8.74
N HIS A 279 -0.90 27.13 -8.16
CA HIS A 279 -0.51 28.29 -7.36
C HIS A 279 -1.27 28.24 -6.04
N HIS A 280 -0.53 28.39 -4.94
CA HIS A 280 -1.12 28.58 -3.62
C HIS A 280 -1.32 30.08 -3.40
N PHE A 281 -2.56 30.51 -3.20
CA PHE A 281 -2.92 31.88 -2.87
C PHE A 281 -2.91 32.04 -1.35
N PRO A 282 -1.90 32.70 -0.76
CA PRO A 282 -1.67 32.68 0.69
C PRO A 282 -2.66 33.54 1.48
N LEU A 283 -3.37 34.44 0.81
CA LEU A 283 -4.30 35.40 1.42
C LEU A 283 -5.52 35.62 0.53
N ASP A 284 -6.63 36.04 1.14
CA ASP A 284 -7.71 36.68 0.41
C ASP A 284 -7.27 38.10 0.02
N ALA A 285 -6.92 38.28 -1.25
CA ALA A 285 -6.29 39.49 -1.76
C ALA A 285 -6.55 39.67 -3.26
N ASP A 286 -6.24 40.86 -3.78
CA ASP A 286 -6.30 41.14 -5.22
C ASP A 286 -5.04 40.62 -5.93
N TYR A 287 -5.24 39.69 -6.87
CA TYR A 287 -4.17 39.10 -7.65
C TYR A 287 -4.17 39.60 -9.10
N ILE A 288 -2.99 39.97 -9.60
CA ILE A 288 -2.81 40.40 -10.99
C ILE A 288 -2.21 39.27 -11.80
N LEU A 289 -3.00 38.68 -12.69
CA LEU A 289 -2.53 37.68 -13.64
C LEU A 289 -2.08 38.34 -14.94
N ARG A 290 -0.81 38.12 -15.30
CA ARG A 290 -0.23 38.62 -16.55
C ARG A 290 0.28 37.50 -17.42
N VAL A 291 -0.36 37.31 -18.56
CA VAL A 291 0.08 36.34 -19.59
C VAL A 291 0.97 37.07 -20.60
N ARG A 292 2.15 36.49 -20.88
CA ARG A 292 3.04 36.94 -21.96
C ARG A 292 3.25 35.81 -22.94
N LEU A 293 2.90 36.05 -24.21
CA LEU A 293 3.14 35.11 -25.29
C LEU A 293 4.55 35.31 -25.84
N GLY A 294 5.22 34.20 -26.19
CA GLY A 294 6.56 34.22 -26.77
C GLY A 294 6.58 34.91 -28.15
N PRO A 295 7.74 35.45 -28.56
CA PRO A 295 7.92 36.05 -29.88
C PRO A 295 7.68 35.01 -30.98
N GLY A 296 7.00 35.40 -32.07
CA GLY A 296 6.80 34.54 -33.26
C GLY A 296 5.36 34.05 -33.49
N ARG A 297 4.44 34.24 -32.55
CA ARG A 297 3.00 33.98 -32.76
C ARG A 297 2.38 35.15 -33.54
N ARG A 298 2.33 35.03 -34.87
CA ARG A 298 1.71 36.02 -35.78
C ARG A 298 0.26 35.60 -36.08
N GLY A 299 -0.71 36.38 -35.62
CA GLY A 299 -2.14 36.15 -35.89
C GLY A 299 -3.03 36.35 -34.65
N THR A 300 -4.34 36.25 -34.86
CA THR A 300 -5.32 36.27 -33.76
C THR A 300 -5.30 34.92 -33.06
N HIS A 301 -5.07 34.92 -31.75
CA HIS A 301 -5.10 33.71 -30.92
C HIS A 301 -6.21 33.84 -29.87
N THR A 302 -7.08 32.84 -29.81
CA THR A 302 -8.03 32.69 -28.69
C THR A 302 -7.31 31.97 -27.57
N LEU A 303 -7.28 32.60 -26.39
CA LEU A 303 -6.65 32.04 -25.20
C LEU A 303 -7.72 31.83 -24.13
N GLU A 304 -7.87 30.59 -23.71
CA GLU A 304 -8.73 30.23 -22.59
C GLU A 304 -7.88 30.25 -21.31
N ILE A 305 -8.30 31.04 -20.33
CA ILE A 305 -7.68 31.08 -19.00
C ILE A 305 -8.68 30.49 -18.03
N ARG A 306 -8.24 29.46 -17.30
CA ARG A 306 -9.03 28.83 -16.25
C ARG A 306 -8.31 28.99 -14.92
N LEU A 307 -9.10 29.30 -13.90
CA LEU A 307 -8.71 29.35 -12.50
C LEU A 307 -9.68 28.40 -11.82
N ASP A 308 -9.21 27.18 -11.60
CA ASP A 308 -9.95 26.10 -10.96
C ASP A 308 -9.48 25.95 -9.51
#